data_AF-A0A6P3QXE3-F1
#
_entry.id   AF-A0A6P3QXE3-F1
#
_cell.length_a   1.000
_cell.length_b   1.000
_cell.length_c   1.000
_cell.angle_alpha   90.00
_cell.angle_beta   90.00
_cell.angle_gamma   90.00
#
_symmetry.space_group_name_H-M   'P 1'
#
loop_
_entity.id
_entity.type
_entity.pdbx_description
1 polymer ?
#
loop_
_entity_poly.entity_id
_entity_poly.type
_entity_poly.pdbx_seq_one_letter_code
_entity_poly.pdbx_strand_id
1 'polypeptide(L)'
;MIARAFGARLWAPLGVLVSLGYYLQQRRLALAHPRAADGQQQPVDRNLLKLKMVQVVFRHGARSPLKPLPQQEQVEWNPRLLEVPPQTRFDYTVTSLAGGPKPYSPFDSTYHKTVLKGGMFAGQLTSVGMSQMFALGERLRKNYVEDVPFLSPTFDPQEVFVRSTNIYRNLESTRCLLAGLFRYQKEGPITIYTDEASSEVLYPNYQNCWNLRERTRSRTQTASLQPGISEDLKKVREGMGIASGDGVDFLLLFDNMAAEQVHGLPSCPMLERFARVIKQRAVDVALYVQNGDR
;
A
#
# COMPACT_ATOMS: atom_id res chain seq x y z
N MET A 1 -37.90 44.77 -19.38
CA MET A 1 -36.61 45.05 -18.72
C MET A 1 -36.78 44.61 -17.26
N ILE A 2 -36.20 43.54 -16.72
CA ILE A 2 -34.84 43.00 -16.79
C ILE A 2 -34.96 41.47 -16.57
N ALA A 3 -34.24 40.68 -17.37
CA ALA A 3 -34.13 39.23 -17.20
C ALA A 3 -33.25 38.90 -15.99
N ARG A 4 -33.75 38.02 -15.10
CA ARG A 4 -32.97 37.43 -14.00
C ARG A 4 -32.12 36.27 -14.53
N ALA A 5 -30.80 36.49 -14.60
CA ALA A 5 -29.83 35.42 -14.78
C ALA A 5 -29.53 34.76 -13.43
N PHE A 6 -29.95 33.50 -13.27
CA PHE A 6 -29.45 32.64 -12.19
C PHE A 6 -28.16 31.96 -12.66
N GLY A 7 -27.02 32.50 -12.24
CA GLY A 7 -25.73 31.82 -12.36
C GLY A 7 -25.56 30.83 -11.22
N ALA A 8 -25.66 29.53 -11.52
CA ALA A 8 -25.31 28.47 -10.58
C ALA A 8 -23.78 28.46 -10.35
N ARG A 9 -23.34 28.85 -9.16
CA ARG A 9 -21.96 28.63 -8.71
C ARG A 9 -21.81 27.17 -8.28
N LEU A 10 -21.25 26.35 -9.17
CA LEU A 10 -20.79 24.99 -8.87
C LEU A 10 -19.62 25.07 -7.88
N TRP A 11 -19.90 24.80 -6.61
CA TRP A 11 -18.87 24.51 -5.62
C TRP A 11 -18.42 23.05 -5.80
N ALA A 12 -17.33 22.84 -6.52
CA ALA A 12 -16.60 21.58 -6.47
C ALA A 12 -15.77 21.53 -5.18
N PRO A 13 -15.84 20.45 -4.38
CA PRO A 13 -15.02 20.34 -3.18
C PRO A 13 -13.53 20.28 -3.55
N LEU A 14 -12.73 21.07 -2.83
CA LEU A 14 -11.28 21.28 -3.01
C LEU A 14 -10.42 20.01 -3.12
N GLY A 15 -10.94 18.81 -2.79
CA GLY A 15 -10.24 17.53 -2.95
C GLY A 15 -10.05 17.08 -4.41
N VAL A 16 -10.91 17.52 -5.34
CA VAL A 16 -10.83 17.10 -6.76
C VAL A 16 -9.73 17.85 -7.51
N LEU A 17 -9.46 19.12 -7.15
CA LEU A 17 -8.45 19.95 -7.84
C LEU A 17 -7.01 19.62 -7.40
N VAL A 18 -6.80 19.21 -6.15
CA VAL A 18 -5.47 18.76 -5.68
C VAL A 18 -5.03 17.48 -6.40
N SER A 19 -5.99 16.63 -6.79
CA SER A 19 -5.73 15.40 -7.54
C SER A 19 -5.27 15.67 -8.97
N LEU A 20 -5.78 16.73 -9.62
CA LEU A 20 -5.35 17.16 -10.96
C LEU A 20 -4.01 17.92 -10.96
N GLY A 21 -3.73 18.74 -9.93
CA GLY A 21 -2.45 19.43 -9.79
C GLY A 21 -1.28 18.47 -9.59
N TYR A 22 -1.49 17.42 -8.77
CA TYR A 22 -0.50 16.36 -8.57
C TYR A 22 -0.33 15.48 -9.83
N TYR A 23 -1.40 15.30 -10.61
CA TYR A 23 -1.43 14.52 -11.85
C TYR A 23 -0.56 15.11 -12.97
N LEU A 24 -0.56 16.43 -13.15
CA LEU A 24 0.32 17.10 -14.12
C LEU A 24 1.79 17.07 -13.68
N GLN A 25 2.06 17.09 -12.37
CA GLN A 25 3.42 17.02 -11.84
C GLN A 25 4.01 15.60 -11.91
N GLN A 26 3.20 14.54 -11.75
CA GLN A 26 3.67 13.15 -11.91
C GLN A 26 3.87 12.73 -13.37
N ARG A 27 3.12 13.27 -14.34
CA ARG A 27 3.40 13.04 -15.77
C ARG A 27 4.81 13.49 -16.19
N ARG A 28 5.40 14.46 -15.48
CA ARG A 28 6.79 14.89 -15.71
C ARG A 28 7.85 13.97 -15.08
N LEU A 29 7.50 13.15 -14.09
CA LEU A 29 8.48 12.35 -13.34
C LEU A 29 8.54 10.87 -13.77
N ALA A 30 7.57 10.38 -14.56
CA ALA A 30 7.64 9.08 -15.23
C ALA A 30 8.10 9.19 -16.71
N LEU A 31 8.58 10.35 -17.13
CA LEU A 31 9.49 10.46 -18.26
C LEU A 31 10.87 10.12 -17.72
N ALA A 32 11.45 9.03 -18.21
CA ALA A 32 12.82 8.60 -17.90
C ALA A 32 13.72 9.81 -17.63
N HIS A 33 14.26 9.92 -16.41
CA HIS A 33 15.29 10.90 -16.11
C HIS A 33 16.38 10.73 -17.17
N PRO A 34 16.64 11.73 -18.02
CA PRO A 34 17.82 11.71 -18.85
C PRO A 34 18.97 11.74 -17.85
N ARG A 35 19.73 10.66 -17.76
CA ARG A 35 21.05 10.74 -17.13
C ARG A 35 21.79 11.83 -17.87
N ALA A 36 22.06 12.94 -17.20
CA ALA A 36 23.02 13.92 -17.66
C ALA A 36 24.39 13.22 -17.67
N ALA A 37 24.81 12.81 -18.86
CA ALA A 37 26.17 12.48 -19.20
C ALA A 37 26.36 12.86 -20.67
N ASP A 38 27.16 13.90 -20.87
CA ASP A 38 27.97 14.20 -22.05
C ASP A 38 27.70 13.38 -23.32
N GLY A 39 27.20 14.05 -24.37
CA GLY A 39 27.10 13.48 -25.72
C GLY A 39 25.71 13.66 -26.36
N GLN A 40 25.71 14.20 -27.58
CA GLN A 40 24.55 14.48 -28.43
C GLN A 40 23.66 13.25 -28.68
N GLN A 41 22.72 12.93 -27.78
CA GLN A 41 21.63 12.00 -28.11
C GLN A 41 20.43 12.80 -28.61
N GLN A 42 20.15 12.70 -29.91
CA GLN A 42 18.90 13.19 -30.49
C GLN A 42 17.72 12.57 -29.72
N PRO A 43 16.65 13.35 -29.44
CA PRO A 43 15.47 12.81 -28.79
C PRO A 43 14.91 11.65 -29.62
N VAL A 44 14.81 10.46 -29.02
CA VAL A 44 14.19 9.31 -29.68
C VAL A 44 12.71 9.61 -29.92
N ASP A 45 12.26 9.49 -31.16
CA ASP A 45 10.83 9.58 -31.49
C ASP A 45 10.09 8.41 -30.82
N ARG A 46 9.23 8.74 -29.85
CA ARG A 46 8.47 7.76 -29.08
C ARG A 46 7.47 6.99 -29.94
N ASN A 47 7.08 7.52 -31.09
CA ASN A 47 6.18 6.83 -32.03
C ASN A 47 6.84 5.60 -32.66
N LEU A 48 8.18 5.52 -32.63
CA LEU A 48 8.94 4.35 -33.09
C LEU A 48 9.10 3.27 -32.01
N LEU A 49 8.74 3.56 -30.77
CA LEU A 49 8.87 2.62 -29.66
C LEU A 49 7.66 1.68 -29.59
N LYS A 50 7.93 0.38 -29.45
CA LYS A 50 6.91 -0.65 -29.22
C LYS A 50 7.01 -1.18 -27.80
N LEU A 51 5.92 -1.09 -27.02
CA LEU A 51 5.83 -1.68 -25.68
C LEU A 51 5.94 -3.21 -25.78
N LYS A 52 6.78 -3.82 -24.93
CA LYS A 52 7.08 -5.26 -24.94
C LYS A 52 6.72 -5.99 -23.66
N MET A 53 6.85 -5.34 -22.51
CA MET A 53 6.61 -5.94 -21.21
C MET A 53 6.27 -4.85 -20.20
N VAL A 54 5.36 -5.16 -19.28
CA VAL A 54 5.02 -4.31 -18.13
C VAL A 54 5.21 -5.14 -16.87
N GLN A 55 5.87 -4.57 -15.86
CA GLN A 55 5.98 -5.16 -14.53
C GLN A 55 5.40 -4.17 -13.53
N VAL A 56 4.45 -4.62 -12.70
CA VAL A 56 3.81 -3.79 -11.68
C VAL A 56 4.06 -4.41 -10.31
N VAL A 57 4.88 -3.75 -9.51
CA VAL A 57 5.01 -4.05 -8.08
C VAL A 57 4.16 -3.05 -7.32
N PHE A 58 3.23 -3.54 -6.51
CA PHE A 58 2.30 -2.70 -5.75
C PHE A 58 2.21 -3.17 -4.30
N ARG A 59 1.95 -2.21 -3.40
CA ARG A 59 1.52 -2.51 -2.04
C ARG A 59 0.01 -2.74 -2.04
N HIS A 60 -0.46 -3.55 -1.10
CA HIS A 60 -1.88 -3.67 -0.78
C HIS A 60 -2.55 -2.31 -0.50
N GLY A 61 -3.88 -2.27 -0.60
CA GLY A 61 -4.69 -1.11 -0.27
C GLY A 61 -4.78 -0.82 1.25
N ALA A 62 -5.58 0.17 1.61
CA ALA A 62 -5.91 0.51 3.00
C ALA A 62 -6.43 -0.69 3.80
N ARG A 63 -6.01 -0.77 5.06
CA ARG A 63 -6.27 -1.89 5.97
C ARG A 63 -6.43 -1.42 7.41
N SER A 64 -6.92 -2.28 8.31
CA SER A 64 -6.74 -2.08 9.75
C SER A 64 -5.26 -2.06 10.16
N PRO A 65 -4.92 -1.43 11.30
CA PRO A 65 -3.59 -1.52 11.88
C PRO A 65 -3.24 -2.96 12.25
N LEU A 66 -1.94 -3.25 12.31
CA LEU A 66 -1.40 -4.55 12.71
C LEU A 66 -1.48 -4.76 14.22
N LYS A 67 -1.39 -3.67 15.00
CA LYS A 67 -1.55 -3.63 16.46
C LYS A 67 -2.15 -2.28 16.85
N PRO A 68 -3.07 -2.22 17.82
CA PRO A 68 -3.62 -0.96 18.31
C PRO A 68 -2.58 -0.20 19.15
N LEU A 69 -2.79 1.10 19.31
CA LEU A 69 -2.04 1.91 20.29
C LEU A 69 -2.49 1.56 21.72
N PRO A 70 -1.56 1.59 22.71
CA PRO A 70 -1.86 1.31 24.11
C PRO A 70 -2.50 2.52 24.80
N GLN A 71 -3.67 2.93 24.30
CA GLN A 71 -4.45 4.03 24.85
C GLN A 71 -5.82 3.51 25.32
N GLN A 72 -6.38 4.17 26.34
CA GLN A 72 -7.69 3.84 26.88
C GLN A 72 -8.80 4.11 25.85
N GLU A 73 -8.74 5.26 25.18
CA GLU A 73 -9.66 5.62 24.11
C GLU A 73 -9.04 5.25 22.75
N GLN A 74 -9.57 4.19 22.13
CA GLN A 74 -9.21 3.76 20.78
C GLN A 74 -10.38 4.01 19.83
N VAL A 75 -10.06 4.22 18.54
CA VAL A 75 -11.06 4.24 17.48
C VAL A 75 -11.69 2.86 17.29
N GLU A 76 -12.94 2.84 16.81
CA GLU A 76 -13.63 1.59 16.52
C GLU A 76 -13.40 1.17 15.06
N TRP A 77 -12.88 -0.04 14.90
CA TRP A 77 -12.75 -0.74 13.63
C TRP A 77 -13.94 -1.66 13.43
N ASN A 78 -14.98 -1.13 12.78
CA ASN A 78 -16.23 -1.83 12.53
C ASN A 78 -16.10 -2.88 11.40
N PRO A 79 -16.52 -4.14 11.59
CA PRO A 79 -16.51 -5.18 10.55
C PRO A 79 -17.25 -4.84 9.25
N ARG A 80 -18.16 -3.85 9.25
CA ARG A 80 -18.75 -3.32 7.99
C ARG A 80 -17.69 -2.78 7.02
N LEU A 81 -16.52 -2.38 7.51
CA LEU A 81 -15.37 -2.01 6.66
C LEU A 81 -14.83 -3.19 5.84
N LEU A 82 -15.25 -4.43 6.10
CA LEU A 82 -14.88 -5.62 5.34
C LEU A 82 -15.87 -5.95 4.21
N GLU A 83 -16.96 -5.20 4.07
CA GLU A 83 -17.94 -5.41 3.00
C GLU A 83 -17.30 -5.26 1.62
N VAL A 84 -17.36 -6.31 0.81
CA VAL A 84 -16.71 -6.37 -0.50
C VAL A 84 -17.52 -5.55 -1.53
N PRO A 85 -16.97 -4.46 -2.11
CA PRO A 85 -17.67 -3.70 -3.13
C PRO A 85 -17.97 -4.58 -4.35
N PRO A 86 -19.21 -4.63 -4.87
CA PRO A 86 -19.62 -5.57 -5.92
C PRO A 86 -18.73 -5.55 -7.17
N GLN A 87 -18.30 -4.36 -7.59
CA GLN A 87 -17.43 -4.18 -8.76
C GLN A 87 -16.04 -4.81 -8.62
N THR A 88 -15.63 -5.19 -7.41
CA THR A 88 -14.33 -5.82 -7.18
C THR A 88 -14.38 -7.34 -7.22
N ARG A 89 -15.58 -7.95 -7.19
CA ARG A 89 -15.73 -9.41 -7.09
C ARG A 89 -15.14 -10.07 -8.34
N PHE A 90 -14.17 -10.95 -8.12
CA PHE A 90 -13.51 -11.67 -9.19
C PHE A 90 -12.89 -12.95 -8.64
N ASP A 91 -13.33 -14.09 -9.16
CA ASP A 91 -12.91 -15.40 -8.62
C ASP A 91 -11.47 -15.71 -8.99
N TYR A 92 -10.72 -16.21 -8.01
CA TYR A 92 -9.33 -16.61 -8.16
C TYR A 92 -9.02 -17.86 -7.33
N THR A 93 -7.95 -18.54 -7.71
CA THR A 93 -7.33 -19.62 -6.92
C THR A 93 -5.93 -19.21 -6.51
N VAL A 94 -5.40 -19.87 -5.48
CA VAL A 94 -4.04 -19.63 -4.97
C VAL A 94 -3.29 -20.93 -4.94
N THR A 95 -2.06 -20.89 -5.44
CA THR A 95 -1.17 -22.05 -5.51
C THR A 95 0.22 -21.68 -5.00
N SER A 96 1.04 -22.70 -4.71
CA SER A 96 2.47 -22.48 -4.52
C SER A 96 3.14 -22.16 -5.87
N LEU A 97 4.34 -21.56 -5.84
CA LEU A 97 5.13 -21.32 -7.07
C LEU A 97 5.41 -22.59 -7.87
N ALA A 98 5.44 -23.76 -7.23
CA ALA A 98 5.61 -25.05 -7.88
C ALA A 98 4.30 -25.60 -8.50
N GLY A 99 3.19 -24.87 -8.42
CA GLY A 99 1.87 -25.30 -8.89
C GLY A 99 1.12 -26.21 -7.92
N GLY A 100 1.60 -26.35 -6.68
CA GLY A 100 0.98 -27.15 -5.63
C GLY A 100 -0.08 -26.39 -4.82
N PRO A 101 -0.57 -26.96 -3.70
CA PRO A 101 -1.55 -26.30 -2.84
C PRO A 101 -1.03 -24.98 -2.27
N LYS A 102 -1.95 -24.06 -1.94
CA LYS A 102 -1.65 -22.80 -1.24
C LYS A 102 -0.86 -23.10 0.06
N PRO A 103 0.32 -22.50 0.27
CA PRO A 103 1.07 -22.66 1.50
C PRO A 103 0.29 -22.14 2.73
N TYR A 104 0.69 -22.60 3.92
CA TYR A 104 0.22 -22.02 5.18
C TYR A 104 0.70 -20.56 5.33
N SER A 105 -0.16 -19.68 5.88
CA SER A 105 0.20 -18.28 6.16
C SER A 105 0.39 -18.06 7.67
N PRO A 106 1.63 -17.98 8.17
CA PRO A 106 1.88 -17.66 9.58
C PRO A 106 1.45 -16.23 9.94
N PHE A 107 1.43 -15.33 8.94
CA PHE A 107 1.02 -13.95 9.12
C PHE A 107 -0.47 -13.84 9.38
N ASP A 108 -1.30 -14.46 8.54
CA ASP A 108 -2.75 -14.46 8.73
C ASP A 108 -3.10 -15.03 10.10
N SER A 109 -2.53 -16.17 10.49
CA SER A 109 -2.73 -16.76 11.82
C SER A 109 -2.27 -15.87 12.97
N THR A 110 -1.24 -15.04 12.76
CA THR A 110 -0.79 -14.07 13.77
C THR A 110 -1.75 -12.89 13.88
N TYR A 111 -2.22 -12.35 12.76
CA TYR A 111 -3.13 -11.20 12.75
C TYR A 111 -4.50 -11.52 13.34
N HIS A 112 -5.01 -12.74 13.15
CA HIS A 112 -6.28 -13.18 13.74
C HIS A 112 -6.24 -13.30 15.28
N LYS A 113 -5.05 -13.29 15.90
CA LYS A 113 -4.93 -13.26 17.38
C LYS A 113 -5.26 -11.89 17.96
N THR A 114 -5.26 -10.84 17.14
CA THR A 114 -5.52 -9.46 17.58
C THR A 114 -6.88 -9.01 17.07
N VAL A 115 -7.83 -8.85 17.98
CA VAL A 115 -9.14 -8.23 17.72
C VAL A 115 -9.06 -6.77 18.16
N LEU A 116 -9.32 -5.86 17.24
CA LEU A 116 -9.34 -4.42 17.51
C LEU A 116 -10.67 -4.02 18.15
N LYS A 117 -10.70 -2.87 18.83
CA LYS A 117 -11.96 -2.27 19.29
C LYS A 117 -12.92 -2.15 18.11
N GLY A 118 -14.19 -2.56 18.29
CA GLY A 118 -15.18 -2.66 17.21
C GLY A 118 -15.32 -4.07 16.60
N GLY A 119 -14.38 -4.99 16.86
CA GLY A 119 -14.51 -6.42 16.53
C GLY A 119 -13.79 -6.87 15.27
N MET A 120 -13.11 -5.96 14.55
CA MET A 120 -12.34 -6.33 13.35
C MET A 120 -10.96 -6.89 13.71
N PHE A 121 -10.49 -7.89 12.96
CA PHE A 121 -9.12 -8.38 13.11
C PHE A 121 -8.08 -7.35 12.63
N ALA A 122 -6.87 -7.47 13.16
CA ALA A 122 -5.74 -6.68 12.72
C ALA A 122 -5.35 -7.00 11.26
N GLY A 123 -4.78 -6.01 10.58
CA GLY A 123 -4.15 -6.18 9.27
C GLY A 123 -5.06 -6.62 8.12
N GLN A 124 -6.39 -6.45 8.24
CA GLN A 124 -7.38 -6.83 7.24
C GLN A 124 -7.58 -5.72 6.20
N LEU A 125 -7.64 -6.09 4.92
CA LEU A 125 -7.98 -5.17 3.82
C LEU A 125 -9.43 -4.71 3.98
N THR A 126 -9.67 -3.41 3.87
CA THR A 126 -11.02 -2.84 3.98
C THR A 126 -11.62 -2.52 2.61
N SER A 127 -12.90 -2.18 2.55
CA SER A 127 -13.61 -1.69 1.36
C SER A 127 -12.97 -0.44 0.75
N VAL A 128 -12.37 0.43 1.58
CA VAL A 128 -11.54 1.57 1.13
C VAL A 128 -10.32 1.05 0.36
N GLY A 129 -9.61 0.07 0.92
CA GLY A 129 -8.45 -0.54 0.28
C GLY A 129 -8.81 -1.29 -1.00
N MET A 130 -9.92 -2.03 -1.01
CA MET A 130 -10.45 -2.70 -2.20
C MET A 130 -10.73 -1.71 -3.32
N SER A 131 -11.35 -0.57 -3.00
CA SER A 131 -11.65 0.49 -3.97
C SER A 131 -10.39 1.16 -4.53
N GLN A 132 -9.36 1.38 -3.69
CA GLN A 132 -8.06 1.89 -4.13
C GLN A 132 -7.39 0.95 -5.14
N MET A 133 -7.43 -0.35 -4.86
CA MET A 133 -6.82 -1.36 -5.73
C MET A 133 -7.60 -1.51 -7.04
N PHE A 134 -8.93 -1.42 -7.00
CA PHE A 134 -9.76 -1.36 -8.21
C PHE A 134 -9.41 -0.16 -9.09
N ALA A 135 -9.32 1.04 -8.50
CA ALA A 135 -8.93 2.25 -9.22
C ALA A 135 -7.52 2.16 -9.83
N LEU A 136 -6.58 1.49 -9.14
CA LEU A 136 -5.28 1.16 -9.72
C LEU A 136 -5.43 0.25 -10.95
N GLY A 137 -6.28 -0.76 -10.87
CA GLY A 137 -6.63 -1.62 -12.01
C GLY A 137 -7.20 -0.83 -13.20
N GLU A 138 -8.16 0.07 -12.96
CA GLU A 138 -8.73 0.93 -14.01
C GLU A 138 -7.66 1.80 -14.68
N ARG A 139 -6.72 2.34 -13.89
CA ARG A 139 -5.60 3.11 -14.43
C ARG A 139 -4.70 2.26 -15.33
N LEU A 140 -4.43 1.01 -14.94
CA LEU A 140 -3.65 0.09 -15.77
C LEU A 140 -4.40 -0.27 -17.06
N ARG A 141 -5.72 -0.43 -17.00
CA ARG A 141 -6.58 -0.65 -18.18
C ARG A 141 -6.47 0.51 -19.15
N LYS A 142 -6.61 1.74 -18.66
CA LYS A 142 -6.47 2.94 -19.49
C LYS A 142 -5.16 2.96 -20.25
N ASN A 143 -4.05 2.62 -19.58
CA ASN A 143 -2.72 2.69 -20.16
C ASN A 143 -2.40 1.53 -21.12
N TYR A 144 -2.83 0.31 -20.81
CA TYR A 144 -2.32 -0.93 -21.44
C TYR A 144 -3.39 -1.74 -22.18
N VAL A 145 -4.64 -1.31 -22.17
CA VAL A 145 -5.73 -1.87 -22.97
C VAL A 145 -6.30 -0.80 -23.91
N GLU A 146 -6.57 0.40 -23.39
CA GLU A 146 -7.29 1.45 -24.13
C GLU A 146 -6.35 2.35 -24.94
N ASP A 147 -5.34 2.96 -24.30
CA ASP A 147 -4.40 3.88 -24.98
C ASP A 147 -3.39 3.16 -25.86
N VAL A 148 -2.96 1.99 -25.41
CA VAL A 148 -2.09 1.08 -26.15
C VAL A 148 -2.73 -0.30 -26.04
N PRO A 149 -3.13 -0.95 -27.14
CA PRO A 149 -3.70 -2.30 -27.13
C PRO A 149 -2.58 -3.33 -26.89
N PHE A 150 -2.00 -3.30 -25.70
CA PHE A 150 -0.89 -4.17 -25.30
C PHE A 150 -1.39 -5.46 -24.64
N LEU A 151 -2.41 -5.35 -23.79
CA LEU A 151 -3.11 -6.47 -23.15
C LEU A 151 -4.49 -6.66 -23.77
N SER A 152 -4.97 -7.90 -23.74
CA SER A 152 -6.34 -8.24 -24.04
C SER A 152 -7.32 -7.54 -23.06
N PRO A 153 -8.53 -7.16 -23.52
CA PRO A 153 -9.51 -6.48 -22.67
C PRO A 153 -10.10 -7.38 -21.57
N THR A 154 -9.98 -8.69 -21.75
CA THR A 154 -10.35 -9.81 -20.87
C THR A 154 -9.08 -10.42 -20.27
N PHE A 155 -9.17 -11.02 -19.08
CA PHE A 155 -8.02 -11.69 -18.49
C PHE A 155 -7.66 -12.97 -19.27
N ASP A 156 -6.44 -13.01 -19.81
CA ASP A 156 -5.82 -14.20 -20.41
C ASP A 156 -4.65 -14.70 -19.52
N PRO A 157 -4.72 -15.95 -19.00
CA PRO A 157 -3.63 -16.56 -18.25
C PRO A 157 -2.28 -16.65 -18.99
N GLN A 158 -2.25 -16.59 -20.32
CA GLN A 158 -1.02 -16.60 -21.11
C GLN A 158 -0.32 -15.24 -21.18
N GLU A 159 -1.08 -14.15 -21.02
CA GLU A 159 -0.54 -12.78 -21.04
C GLU A 159 -0.09 -12.31 -19.64
N VAL A 160 -0.69 -12.84 -18.57
CA VAL A 160 -0.58 -12.28 -17.22
C VAL A 160 -0.07 -13.31 -16.21
N PHE A 161 1.14 -13.09 -15.72
CA PHE A 161 1.67 -13.78 -14.55
C PHE A 161 1.38 -12.98 -13.27
N VAL A 162 0.83 -13.64 -12.25
CA VAL A 162 0.44 -12.99 -10.98
C VAL A 162 1.11 -13.67 -9.80
N ARG A 163 1.99 -12.92 -9.10
CA ARG A 163 2.61 -13.35 -7.84
C ARG A 163 2.23 -12.41 -6.71
N SER A 164 1.97 -12.96 -5.53
CA SER A 164 1.74 -12.22 -4.30
C SER A 164 2.42 -12.91 -3.13
N THR A 165 2.70 -12.17 -2.06
CA THR A 165 3.04 -12.82 -0.77
C THR A 165 1.80 -13.52 -0.23
N ASN A 166 1.98 -14.64 0.49
CA ASN A 166 0.88 -15.39 1.09
C ASN A 166 0.28 -14.71 2.34
N ILE A 167 -0.33 -13.53 2.16
CA ILE A 167 -1.01 -12.75 3.20
C ILE A 167 -2.36 -12.29 2.63
N TYR A 168 -3.46 -12.55 3.33
CA TYR A 168 -4.80 -12.40 2.79
C TYR A 168 -5.09 -11.02 2.18
N ARG A 169 -4.73 -9.94 2.86
CA ARG A 169 -4.89 -8.57 2.34
C ARG A 169 -4.17 -8.31 1.00
N ASN A 170 -3.07 -9.01 0.72
CA ASN A 170 -2.32 -8.86 -0.52
C ASN A 170 -3.00 -9.65 -1.64
N LEU A 171 -3.55 -10.84 -1.34
CA LEU A 171 -4.36 -11.63 -2.27
C LEU A 171 -5.64 -10.87 -2.68
N GLU A 172 -6.36 -10.31 -1.70
CA GLU A 172 -7.57 -9.52 -1.95
C GLU A 172 -7.27 -8.21 -2.69
N SER A 173 -6.12 -7.60 -2.44
CA SER A 173 -5.67 -6.42 -3.21
C SER A 173 -5.41 -6.77 -4.67
N THR A 174 -4.77 -7.91 -4.93
CA THR A 174 -4.56 -8.44 -6.28
C THR A 174 -5.89 -8.72 -6.98
N ARG A 175 -6.85 -9.37 -6.31
CA ARG A 175 -8.21 -9.57 -6.83
C ARG A 175 -8.84 -8.26 -7.30
N CYS A 176 -8.83 -7.24 -6.44
CA CYS A 176 -9.44 -5.95 -6.73
C CYS A 176 -8.76 -5.24 -7.91
N LEU A 177 -7.42 -5.30 -8.00
CA LEU A 177 -6.68 -4.76 -9.13
C LEU A 177 -7.05 -5.46 -10.44
N LEU A 178 -7.09 -6.79 -10.45
CA LEU A 178 -7.48 -7.56 -11.64
C LEU A 178 -8.93 -7.25 -12.04
N ALA A 179 -9.83 -7.06 -11.07
CA ALA A 179 -11.22 -6.69 -11.34
C ALA A 179 -11.34 -5.33 -12.05
N GLY A 180 -10.53 -4.35 -11.64
CA GLY A 180 -10.46 -3.04 -12.32
C GLY A 180 -9.80 -3.11 -13.69
N LEU A 181 -8.73 -3.89 -13.82
CA LEU A 181 -7.96 -4.04 -15.06
C LEU A 181 -8.77 -4.74 -16.16
N PHE A 182 -9.38 -5.87 -15.84
CA PHE A 182 -10.06 -6.74 -16.80
C PHE A 182 -11.58 -6.66 -16.75
N ARG A 183 -12.13 -5.73 -15.96
CA ARG A 183 -13.59 -5.51 -15.82
C ARG A 183 -14.31 -6.82 -15.56
N TYR A 184 -13.82 -7.61 -14.59
CA TYR A 184 -14.41 -8.89 -14.15
C TYR A 184 -14.63 -9.93 -15.28
N GLN A 185 -14.01 -9.74 -16.46
CA GLN A 185 -14.04 -10.69 -17.58
C GLN A 185 -12.77 -11.53 -17.60
N LYS A 186 -12.92 -12.85 -17.75
CA LYS A 186 -11.79 -13.80 -17.82
C LYS A 186 -12.07 -14.91 -18.81
N GLU A 187 -11.07 -15.26 -19.61
CA GLU A 187 -11.11 -16.39 -20.54
C GLU A 187 -10.66 -17.70 -19.88
N GLY A 188 -9.87 -17.59 -18.81
CA GLY A 188 -9.39 -18.72 -18.02
C GLY A 188 -9.41 -18.46 -16.51
N PRO A 189 -8.97 -19.43 -15.69
CA PRO A 189 -8.86 -19.26 -14.25
C PRO A 189 -7.76 -18.26 -13.89
N ILE A 190 -8.02 -17.39 -12.92
CA ILE A 190 -7.00 -16.53 -12.32
C ILE A 190 -6.29 -17.34 -11.24
N THR A 191 -5.00 -17.58 -11.44
CA THR A 191 -4.13 -18.24 -10.44
C THR A 191 -3.17 -17.22 -9.86
N ILE A 192 -3.22 -17.00 -8.55
CA ILE A 192 -2.25 -16.18 -7.82
C ILE A 192 -1.20 -17.11 -7.21
N TYR A 193 0.05 -16.97 -7.67
CA TYR A 193 1.16 -17.74 -7.13
C TYR A 193 1.70 -17.10 -5.86
N THR A 194 1.98 -17.95 -4.87
CA THR A 194 2.56 -17.57 -3.58
C THR A 194 3.70 -18.51 -3.20
N ASP A 195 4.56 -18.08 -2.29
CA ASP A 195 5.65 -18.91 -1.76
C ASP A 195 5.46 -19.17 -0.26
N GLU A 196 6.21 -20.13 0.28
CA GLU A 196 6.30 -20.30 1.73
C GLU A 196 6.93 -19.07 2.37
N ALA A 197 6.52 -18.74 3.59
CA ALA A 197 7.07 -17.59 4.32
C ALA A 197 8.59 -17.73 4.57
N SER A 198 9.10 -18.97 4.58
CA SER A 198 10.50 -19.35 4.73
C SER A 198 11.36 -18.99 3.51
N SER A 199 10.83 -19.17 2.30
CA SER A 199 11.50 -18.95 1.01
C SER A 199 11.15 -17.61 0.36
N GLU A 200 10.16 -16.88 0.87
CA GLU A 200 9.67 -15.64 0.25
C GLU A 200 10.76 -14.56 0.12
N VAL A 201 10.74 -13.90 -1.05
CA VAL A 201 11.69 -12.85 -1.46
C VAL A 201 11.00 -11.51 -1.76
N LEU A 202 9.66 -11.46 -1.77
CA LEU A 202 8.90 -10.22 -1.96
C LEU A 202 8.92 -9.27 -0.75
N TYR A 203 9.59 -9.67 0.34
CA TYR A 203 9.96 -8.80 1.45
C TYR A 203 11.35 -9.21 1.98
N PRO A 204 12.07 -8.31 2.69
CA PRO A 204 13.32 -8.69 3.36
C PRO A 204 13.07 -9.77 4.41
N ASN A 205 13.53 -11.00 4.13
CA ASN A 205 13.25 -12.17 4.96
C ASN A 205 14.28 -12.34 6.08
N TYR A 206 14.17 -11.51 7.13
CA TYR A 206 15.09 -11.51 8.27
C TYR A 206 15.05 -12.82 9.09
N GLN A 207 13.94 -13.57 9.04
CA GLN A 207 13.81 -14.82 9.77
C GLN A 207 14.70 -15.92 9.17
N ASN A 208 14.78 -15.99 7.84
CA ASN A 208 15.42 -17.09 7.12
C ASN A 208 16.77 -16.68 6.49
N CYS A 209 17.02 -15.39 6.26
CA CYS A 209 18.32 -14.91 5.81
C CYS A 209 19.21 -14.54 7.02
N TRP A 210 20.00 -15.50 7.49
CA TRP A 210 20.89 -15.32 8.66
C TRP A 210 21.83 -14.12 8.53
N ASN A 211 22.51 -13.98 7.39
CA ASN A 211 23.43 -12.85 7.13
C ASN A 211 22.71 -11.50 7.21
N LEU A 212 21.51 -11.39 6.63
CA LEU A 212 20.71 -10.17 6.70
C LEU A 212 20.32 -9.84 8.14
N ARG A 213 19.89 -10.87 8.90
CA ARG A 213 19.54 -10.73 10.32
C ARG A 213 20.73 -10.23 11.14
N GLU A 214 21.88 -10.88 11.05
CA GLU A 214 23.06 -10.50 11.84
C GLU A 214 23.55 -9.10 11.47
N ARG A 215 23.59 -8.76 10.17
CA ARG A 215 24.02 -7.42 9.72
C ARG A 215 23.09 -6.29 10.15
N THR A 216 21.83 -6.58 10.46
CA THR A 216 20.84 -5.57 10.87
C THR A 216 20.49 -5.63 12.35
N ARG A 217 20.84 -6.69 13.07
CA ARG A 217 20.45 -6.96 14.46
C ARG A 217 20.67 -5.78 15.39
N SER A 218 21.89 -5.24 15.43
CA SER A 218 22.25 -4.11 16.29
C SER A 218 21.43 -2.86 15.94
N ARG A 219 21.37 -2.51 14.64
CA ARG A 219 20.62 -1.34 14.17
C ARG A 219 19.12 -1.45 14.43
N THR A 220 18.53 -2.63 14.30
CA THR A 220 17.12 -2.87 14.66
C THR A 220 16.88 -2.60 16.14
N GLN A 221 17.80 -3.00 17.03
CA GLN A 221 17.68 -2.78 18.48
C GLN A 221 17.86 -1.30 18.86
N THR A 222 18.72 -0.57 18.17
CA THR A 222 19.08 0.82 18.50
C THR A 222 18.36 1.87 17.66
N ALA A 223 17.51 1.48 16.71
CA ALA A 223 16.86 2.40 15.77
C ALA A 223 16.06 3.51 16.48
N SER A 224 15.24 3.14 17.45
CA SER A 224 14.45 4.11 18.23
C SER A 224 15.27 4.94 19.22
N LEU A 225 16.56 4.59 19.41
CA LEU A 225 17.49 5.29 20.31
C LEU A 225 18.41 6.27 19.55
N GLN A 226 18.30 6.36 18.23
CA GLN A 226 19.14 7.26 17.44
C GLN A 226 18.85 8.73 17.77
N PRO A 227 19.87 9.61 17.72
CA PRO A 227 19.70 11.05 17.93
C PRO A 227 18.63 11.64 17.00
N GLY A 228 17.76 12.46 17.56
CA GLY A 228 16.60 13.04 16.89
C GLY A 228 15.39 12.11 16.82
N ILE A 229 15.58 10.80 16.69
CA ILE A 229 14.48 9.82 16.73
C ILE A 229 13.99 9.66 18.18
N SER A 230 14.92 9.46 19.11
CA SER A 230 14.57 9.19 20.51
C SER A 230 13.83 10.36 21.19
N GLU A 231 14.25 11.59 20.91
CA GLU A 231 13.72 12.83 21.46
C GLU A 231 12.34 13.12 20.90
N ASP A 232 12.16 12.96 19.59
CA ASP A 232 10.84 13.10 18.96
C ASP A 232 9.89 12.00 19.44
N LEU A 233 10.37 10.77 19.64
CA LEU A 233 9.54 9.67 20.13
C LEU A 233 9.05 9.97 21.55
N LYS A 234 9.94 10.45 22.42
CA LYS A 234 9.59 10.90 23.78
C LYS A 234 8.53 12.00 23.73
N LYS A 235 8.75 13.04 22.93
CA LYS A 235 7.82 14.16 22.77
C LYS A 235 6.44 13.71 22.26
N VAL A 236 6.38 12.79 21.30
CA VAL A 236 5.12 12.27 20.78
C VAL A 236 4.41 11.43 21.84
N ARG A 237 5.11 10.53 22.54
CA ARG A 237 4.52 9.72 23.60
C ARG A 237 3.95 10.57 24.73
N GLU A 238 4.71 11.56 25.22
CA GLU A 238 4.25 12.51 26.24
C GLU A 238 3.02 13.29 25.77
N GLY A 239 3.05 13.81 24.54
CA GLY A 239 1.91 14.52 23.97
C GLY A 239 0.66 13.65 23.75
N MET A 240 0.83 12.34 23.63
CA MET A 240 -0.26 11.37 23.48
C MET A 240 -0.67 10.68 24.80
N GLY A 241 0.00 10.99 25.91
CA GLY A 241 -0.23 10.32 27.20
C GLY A 241 0.13 8.83 27.22
N ILE A 242 1.08 8.40 26.39
CA ILE A 242 1.55 7.01 26.31
C ILE A 242 2.71 6.80 27.29
N ALA A 243 2.69 5.71 28.06
CA ALA A 243 3.74 5.45 29.04
C ALA A 243 5.05 5.01 28.37
N SER A 244 6.19 5.34 28.99
CA SER A 244 7.52 5.02 28.44
C SER A 244 7.78 3.51 28.28
N GLY A 245 7.09 2.66 29.04
CA GLY A 245 7.23 1.20 29.05
C GLY A 245 6.43 0.45 27.98
N ASP A 246 5.53 1.11 27.24
CA ASP A 246 4.55 0.42 26.38
C ASP A 246 5.10 -0.07 25.02
N GLY A 247 6.41 0.01 24.80
CA GLY A 247 7.05 -0.52 23.59
C GLY A 247 6.64 0.16 22.28
N VAL A 248 6.11 1.39 22.32
CA VAL A 248 5.59 2.10 21.14
C VAL A 248 6.68 2.77 20.32
N ASP A 249 6.93 2.33 19.10
CA ASP A 249 7.87 2.98 18.17
C ASP A 249 7.14 3.80 17.08
N PHE A 250 7.91 4.47 16.23
CA PHE A 250 7.35 5.24 15.11
C PHE A 250 6.68 4.38 14.04
N LEU A 251 7.02 3.10 13.92
CA LEU A 251 6.36 2.21 12.96
C LEU A 251 4.94 1.91 13.43
N LEU A 252 4.73 1.65 14.72
CA LEU A 252 3.42 1.44 15.32
C LEU A 252 2.56 2.71 15.28
N LEU A 253 3.15 3.87 15.62
CA LEU A 253 2.47 5.17 15.51
C LEU A 253 2.04 5.45 14.07
N PHE A 254 2.93 5.24 13.11
CA PHE A 254 2.65 5.45 11.69
C PHE A 254 1.58 4.49 11.17
N ASP A 255 1.61 3.22 11.59
CA ASP A 255 0.63 2.21 11.17
C ASP A 255 -0.80 2.60 11.59
N ASN A 256 -0.98 2.99 12.86
CA ASN A 256 -2.29 3.43 13.36
C ASN A 256 -2.70 4.75 12.72
N MET A 257 -1.84 5.77 12.71
CA MET A 257 -2.14 7.06 12.11
C MET A 257 -2.57 6.95 10.64
N ALA A 258 -1.80 6.22 9.82
CA ALA A 258 -2.11 6.08 8.40
C ALA A 258 -3.40 5.29 8.18
N ALA A 259 -3.64 4.26 9.00
CA ALA A 259 -4.87 3.48 8.95
C ALA A 259 -6.08 4.34 9.35
N GLU A 260 -6.03 5.11 10.44
CA GLU A 260 -7.15 5.93 10.88
C GLU A 260 -7.46 7.06 9.87
N GLN A 261 -6.43 7.77 9.39
CA GLN A 261 -6.58 8.87 8.45
C GLN A 261 -7.20 8.44 7.12
N VAL A 262 -6.77 7.31 6.55
CA VAL A 262 -7.29 6.86 5.24
C VAL A 262 -8.76 6.42 5.29
N HIS A 263 -9.26 6.08 6.49
CA HIS A 263 -10.66 5.71 6.71
C HIS A 263 -11.50 6.88 7.27
N GLY A 264 -10.90 8.05 7.49
CA GLY A 264 -11.59 9.20 8.08
C GLY A 264 -12.11 8.92 9.50
N LEU A 265 -11.43 8.07 10.26
CA LEU A 265 -11.82 7.74 11.63
C LEU A 265 -11.50 8.90 12.58
N PRO A 266 -12.27 9.08 13.67
CA PRO A 266 -12.06 10.14 14.65
C PRO A 266 -10.79 9.89 15.46
N SER A 267 -9.65 10.18 14.85
CA SER A 267 -8.31 9.91 15.38
C SER A 267 -8.02 10.80 16.59
N CYS A 268 -7.05 10.40 17.41
CA CYS A 268 -6.55 11.27 18.47
C CYS A 268 -6.01 12.59 17.85
N PRO A 269 -6.46 13.79 18.29
CA PRO A 269 -5.99 15.06 17.72
C PRO A 269 -4.47 15.25 17.80
N MET A 270 -3.84 14.66 18.82
CA MET A 270 -2.39 14.70 18.97
C MET A 270 -1.68 13.81 17.95
N LEU A 271 -2.29 12.71 17.53
CA LEU A 271 -1.76 11.85 16.46
C LEU A 271 -1.74 12.61 15.12
N GLU A 272 -2.81 13.37 14.82
CA GLU A 272 -2.85 14.25 13.65
C GLU A 272 -1.82 15.38 13.73
N ARG A 273 -1.70 16.04 14.89
CA ARG A 273 -0.73 17.11 15.13
C ARG A 273 0.70 16.65 14.86
N PHE A 274 1.04 15.41 15.23
CA PHE A 274 2.37 14.85 15.03
C PHE A 274 2.55 14.10 13.71
N ALA A 275 1.54 14.08 12.83
CA ALA A 275 1.53 13.19 11.68
C ALA A 275 2.76 13.31 10.76
N ARG A 276 3.21 14.54 10.52
CA ARG A 276 4.41 14.80 9.71
C ARG A 276 5.67 14.23 10.36
N VAL A 277 5.83 14.40 11.67
CA VAL A 277 6.99 13.90 12.42
C VAL A 277 6.95 12.38 12.48
N ILE A 278 5.80 11.79 12.80
CA ILE A 278 5.61 10.34 12.83
C ILE A 278 5.98 9.71 11.49
N LYS A 279 5.48 10.26 10.38
CA LYS A 279 5.81 9.78 9.04
C LYS A 279 7.30 9.89 8.74
N GLN A 280 7.91 11.04 9.01
CA GLN A 280 9.34 11.24 8.75
C GLN A 280 10.18 10.27 9.57
N ARG A 281 9.92 10.14 10.88
CA ARG A 281 10.70 9.29 11.77
C ARG A 281 10.49 7.80 11.52
N ALA A 282 9.31 7.38 11.05
CA ALA A 282 9.11 6.02 10.59
C ALA A 282 10.00 5.68 9.38
N VAL A 283 10.19 6.64 8.46
CA VAL A 283 11.14 6.49 7.34
C VAL A 283 12.57 6.47 7.85
N ASP A 284 12.94 7.40 8.75
CA ASP A 284 14.30 7.46 9.31
C ASP A 284 14.67 6.14 10.03
N VAL A 285 13.75 5.56 10.81
CA VAL A 285 13.91 4.24 11.44
C VAL A 285 14.13 3.16 10.39
N ALA A 286 13.31 3.11 9.34
CA ALA A 286 13.43 2.10 8.30
C ALA A 286 14.77 2.22 7.53
N LEU A 287 15.18 3.45 7.20
CA LEU A 287 16.45 3.71 6.52
C LEU A 287 17.64 3.37 7.42
N TYR A 288 17.59 3.67 8.71
CA TYR A 288 18.65 3.31 9.65
C TYR A 288 18.86 1.80 9.73
N VAL A 289 17.78 1.01 9.78
CA VAL A 289 17.89 -0.46 9.80
C VAL A 289 18.48 -1.00 8.49
N GLN A 290 18.07 -0.43 7.35
CA GLN A 290 18.44 -0.91 6.01
C GLN A 290 19.82 -0.46 5.54
N ASN A 291 20.29 0.72 5.95
CA ASN A 291 21.62 1.20 5.58
C ASN A 291 22.68 0.38 6.31
N GLY A 292 23.50 -0.36 5.57
CA GLY A 292 24.73 -0.92 6.12
C GLY A 292 25.76 0.18 6.35
N ASP A 293 26.65 0.00 7.32
CA ASP A 293 27.91 0.74 7.34
C ASP A 293 28.61 0.46 6.00
N ARG A 294 28.85 1.52 5.22
CA ARG A 294 29.60 1.43 3.96
C ARG A 294 31.06 1.14 4.24
#